data_AF-A0A0K8TWK0-F1
#
_entry.id   AF-A0A0K8TWK0-F1
#
_cell.length_a   1.000
_cell.length_b   1.000
_cell.length_c   1.000
_cell.angle_alpha   90.00
_cell.angle_beta   90.00
_cell.angle_gamma   90.00
#
_symmetry.space_group_name_H-M   'P 1'
#
loop_
_entity.id
_entity.type
_entity.pdbx_description
1 polymer ?
#
loop_
_entity_poly.entity_id
_entity_poly.type
_entity_poly.pdbx_seq_one_letter_code
_entity_poly.pdbx_strand_id
1 'polypeptide(L)'
;MVDPFLATNYNVLEVIFSYLDLRDLKNCALVCWNWYHFLNDESSEVWRMHCLRKLPQEALKSDLLSSVTTYKKRLRAYYHAWNPNDCSRNVYIKPNGFTLHRNPVAQSTDAARGKIGFRQGRHSWEVIWEGPLGTVAVIGISTKEAVLQCHGYVALLGSDDQSWGWNLVENMLLHNGDAQGNYPLLNNPPKYQVGERIRVILDCDDNTLSFEKKQ
;
A
#
# COMPACT_ATOMS: atom_id res chain seq x y z
N MET A 1 13.42 32.85 20.91
CA MET A 1 13.81 33.95 20.00
C MET A 1 14.30 33.27 18.73
N VAL A 2 13.51 33.28 17.66
CA VAL A 2 13.90 32.64 16.37
C VAL A 2 14.81 33.64 15.65
N ASP A 3 15.99 33.19 15.23
CA ASP A 3 16.95 34.02 14.49
C ASP A 3 16.28 34.61 13.23
N PRO A 4 16.23 35.96 13.08
CA PRO A 4 15.61 36.60 11.92
C PRO A 4 16.28 36.23 10.58
N PHE A 5 17.54 35.78 10.59
CA PHE A 5 18.24 35.31 9.38
C PHE A 5 17.88 33.90 8.96
N LEU A 6 17.27 33.10 9.85
CA LEU A 6 16.77 31.78 9.48
C LEU A 6 15.50 31.92 8.64
N ALA A 7 14.53 32.74 9.05
CA ALA A 7 13.21 32.81 8.41
C ALA A 7 13.22 33.20 6.91
N THR A 8 14.17 34.02 6.46
CA THR A 8 14.29 34.46 5.06
C THR A 8 14.89 33.40 4.12
N ASN A 9 15.67 32.45 4.65
CA ASN A 9 16.34 31.42 3.85
C ASN A 9 15.45 30.20 3.57
N TYR A 10 14.48 29.91 4.46
CA TYR A 10 13.53 28.81 4.27
C TYR A 10 12.69 28.98 3.01
N ASN A 11 12.28 30.22 2.68
CA ASN A 11 11.48 30.49 1.48
C ASN A 11 12.23 30.16 0.17
N VAL A 12 13.54 30.45 0.09
CA VAL A 12 14.33 30.15 -1.11
C VAL A 12 14.56 28.64 -1.24
N LEU A 13 14.92 27.97 -0.14
CA LEU A 13 15.09 26.52 -0.13
C LEU A 13 13.79 25.80 -0.47
N GLU A 14 12.65 26.27 0.05
CA GLU A 14 11.33 25.74 -0.27
C GLU A 14 11.04 25.82 -1.76
N VAL A 15 11.28 26.98 -2.37
CA VAL A 15 11.11 27.17 -3.82
C VAL A 15 12.02 26.21 -4.57
N ILE A 16 13.33 26.20 -4.29
CA ILE A 16 14.30 25.35 -4.99
C ILE A 16 13.90 23.87 -4.88
N PHE A 17 13.70 23.39 -3.66
CA PHE A 17 13.36 21.99 -3.40
C PHE A 17 12.02 21.59 -3.99
N SER A 18 11.04 22.50 -4.07
CA SER A 18 9.76 22.23 -4.74
C SER A 18 9.89 21.97 -6.25
N TYR A 19 11.01 22.31 -6.89
CA TYR A 19 11.26 22.03 -8.32
C TYR A 19 12.15 20.81 -8.56
N LEU A 20 12.80 20.28 -7.52
CA LEU A 20 13.63 19.06 -7.63
C LEU A 20 12.76 17.82 -7.73
N ASP A 21 13.27 16.74 -8.34
CA ASP A 21 12.58 15.45 -8.27
C ASP A 21 12.84 14.74 -6.92
N LEU A 22 12.15 13.61 -6.68
CA LEU A 22 12.28 12.89 -5.41
C LEU A 22 13.68 12.30 -5.18
N ARG A 23 14.42 11.99 -6.26
CA ARG A 23 15.77 11.47 -6.18
C ARG A 23 16.73 12.59 -5.75
N ASP A 24 16.58 13.76 -6.34
CA ASP A 24 17.38 14.94 -6.01
C ASP A 24 17.07 15.43 -4.61
N LEU A 25 15.81 15.44 -4.17
CA LEU A 25 15.46 15.73 -2.79
C LEU A 25 16.12 14.77 -1.80
N LYS A 26 16.14 13.47 -2.11
CA LYS A 26 16.87 12.48 -1.31
C LYS A 26 18.36 12.83 -1.24
N ASN A 27 18.98 13.17 -2.37
CA ASN A 27 20.40 13.53 -2.40
C ASN A 27 20.68 14.82 -1.62
N CYS A 28 19.85 15.85 -1.75
CA CYS A 28 19.94 17.09 -0.99
C CYS A 28 19.87 16.85 0.53
N ALA A 29 19.00 15.95 0.98
CA ALA A 29 18.91 15.59 2.40
C ALA A 29 20.20 14.94 2.95
N LEU A 30 21.12 14.48 2.10
CA LEU A 30 22.41 13.90 2.49
C LEU A 30 23.56 14.92 2.49
N VAL A 31 23.36 16.14 1.98
CA VAL A 31 24.43 17.13 1.79
C VAL A 31 24.83 17.78 3.10
N CYS A 32 23.86 18.25 3.91
CA CYS A 32 24.16 18.90 5.18
C CYS A 32 22.99 18.77 6.17
N TRP A 33 23.29 18.99 7.45
CA TRP A 33 22.33 18.87 8.56
C TRP A 33 21.11 19.80 8.39
N ASN A 34 21.33 21.04 7.93
CA ASN A 34 20.24 22.00 7.71
C ASN A 34 19.25 21.51 6.65
N TRP A 35 19.73 20.98 5.53
CA TRP A 35 18.87 20.47 4.45
C TRP A 35 18.20 19.16 4.84
N TYR A 36 18.91 18.30 5.56
CA TYR A 36 18.32 17.10 6.15
C TYR A 36 17.11 17.47 7.02
N HIS A 37 17.30 18.38 7.99
CA HIS A 37 16.22 18.79 8.89
C HIS A 37 15.06 19.45 8.15
N PHE A 38 15.35 20.33 7.19
CA PHE A 38 14.34 20.96 6.34
C PHE A 38 13.49 19.90 5.62
N LEU A 39 14.13 18.95 4.93
CA LEU A 39 13.45 17.94 4.11
C LEU A 39 12.83 16.80 4.94
N ASN A 40 13.18 16.71 6.23
CA ASN A 40 12.58 15.76 7.16
C ASN A 40 11.28 16.25 7.78
N ASP A 41 10.94 17.54 7.68
CA ASP A 41 9.58 18.00 7.92
C ASP A 41 8.66 17.47 6.80
N GLU A 42 8.00 16.34 7.07
CA GLU A 42 7.13 15.60 6.15
C GLU A 42 5.86 16.37 5.73
N SER A 43 5.56 17.47 6.42
CA SER A 43 4.38 18.31 6.21
C SER A 43 4.70 19.67 5.57
N SER A 44 5.97 19.92 5.24
CA SER A 44 6.41 21.15 4.57
C SER A 44 5.77 21.36 3.20
N GLU A 45 5.80 22.61 2.72
CA GLU A 45 5.22 22.98 1.42
C GLU A 45 5.89 22.25 0.26
N VAL A 46 7.18 21.91 0.37
CA VAL A 46 7.87 21.06 -0.62
C VAL A 46 7.12 19.74 -0.81
N TRP A 47 6.85 19.02 0.27
CA TRP A 47 6.12 17.75 0.18
C TRP A 47 4.66 17.95 -0.23
N ARG A 48 4.02 19.04 0.20
CA ARG A 48 2.68 19.40 -0.25
C ARG A 48 2.62 19.56 -1.77
N MET A 49 3.54 20.32 -2.35
CA MET A 49 3.64 20.54 -3.80
C MET A 49 3.88 19.24 -4.55
N HIS A 50 4.77 18.38 -4.06
CA HIS A 50 4.97 17.04 -4.63
C HIS A 50 3.73 16.17 -4.54
N CYS A 51 3.05 16.18 -3.39
CA CYS A 51 1.83 15.44 -3.17
C CYS A 51 0.74 15.89 -4.15
N LEU A 52 0.49 17.19 -4.27
CA LEU A 52 -0.55 17.76 -5.16
C LEU A 52 -0.27 17.51 -6.65
N ARG A 53 1.00 17.51 -7.07
CA ARG A 53 1.39 17.28 -8.47
C ARG A 53 1.38 15.81 -8.88
N LYS A 54 1.60 14.89 -7.94
CA LYS A 54 1.80 13.46 -8.23
C LYS A 54 0.59 12.60 -7.89
N LEU A 55 -0.19 12.95 -6.86
CA LEU A 55 -1.37 12.17 -6.51
C LEU A 55 -2.54 12.46 -7.45
N PRO A 56 -3.39 11.45 -7.73
CA PRO A 56 -4.67 11.66 -8.39
C PRO A 56 -5.58 12.59 -7.58
N GLN A 57 -6.32 13.45 -8.28
CA GLN A 57 -7.21 14.43 -7.65
C GLN A 57 -8.34 13.75 -6.87
N GLU A 58 -8.82 12.61 -7.36
CA GLU A 58 -9.84 11.78 -6.72
C GLU A 58 -9.36 11.22 -5.38
N ALA A 59 -8.08 10.85 -5.26
CA ALA A 59 -7.51 10.40 -4.00
C ALA A 59 -7.43 11.54 -2.99
N LEU A 60 -6.98 12.73 -3.42
CA LEU A 60 -6.85 13.92 -2.57
C LEU A 60 -8.18 14.41 -2.00
N LYS A 61 -9.29 14.20 -2.72
CA LYS A 61 -10.66 14.59 -2.32
C LYS A 61 -11.39 13.53 -1.49
N SER A 62 -10.77 12.37 -1.27
CA SER A 62 -11.39 11.21 -0.61
C SER A 62 -10.79 10.94 0.77
N ASP A 63 -11.47 10.10 1.55
CA ASP A 63 -11.00 9.64 2.85
C ASP A 63 -10.01 8.46 2.78
N LEU A 64 -9.58 8.06 1.58
CA LEU A 64 -8.67 6.91 1.38
C LEU A 64 -7.33 7.08 2.12
N LEU A 65 -6.84 8.31 2.21
CA LEU A 65 -5.57 8.65 2.88
C LEU A 65 -5.78 9.34 4.23
N SER A 66 -6.96 9.20 4.84
CA SER A 66 -7.30 9.79 6.15
C SER A 66 -6.36 9.34 7.26
N SER A 67 -5.90 8.08 7.24
CA SER A 67 -4.93 7.55 8.21
C SER A 67 -3.49 7.98 7.95
N VAL A 68 -3.23 8.69 6.84
CA VAL A 68 -1.91 9.16 6.41
C VAL A 68 -1.84 10.69 6.52
N THR A 69 -1.24 11.17 7.61
CA THR A 69 -1.37 12.56 8.05
C THR A 69 -0.44 13.55 7.34
N THR A 70 0.74 13.11 6.87
CA THR A 70 1.76 14.00 6.27
C THR A 70 1.78 13.88 4.74
N TYR A 71 2.14 14.94 4.03
CA TYR A 71 2.24 14.93 2.56
C TYR A 71 3.29 13.93 2.05
N LYS A 72 4.45 13.83 2.70
CA LYS A 72 5.49 12.86 2.32
C LYS A 72 5.00 11.42 2.41
N LYS A 73 4.28 11.06 3.48
CA LYS A 73 3.67 9.71 3.61
C LYS A 73 2.55 9.47 2.61
N ARG A 74 1.73 10.47 2.28
CA ARG A 74 0.69 10.34 1.22
C ARG A 74 1.31 10.07 -0.14
N LEU A 75 2.39 10.78 -0.44
CA LEU A 75 3.21 10.53 -1.62
C LEU A 75 3.77 9.12 -1.62
N ARG A 76 4.39 8.68 -0.52
CA ARG A 76 4.87 7.31 -0.34
C ARG A 76 3.76 6.28 -0.57
N ALA A 77 2.59 6.47 0.03
CA ALA A 77 1.44 5.58 -0.16
C ALA A 77 1.06 5.43 -1.64
N TYR A 78 1.05 6.53 -2.39
CA TYR A 78 0.74 6.49 -3.83
C TYR A 78 1.79 5.72 -4.66
N TYR A 79 3.07 5.83 -4.32
CA TYR A 79 4.14 5.05 -4.97
C TYR A 79 4.10 3.57 -4.61
N HIS A 80 3.46 3.18 -3.50
CA HIS A 80 3.23 1.79 -3.10
C HIS A 80 1.82 1.27 -3.42
N ALA A 81 0.96 2.09 -4.04
CA ALA A 81 -0.39 1.70 -4.42
C ALA A 81 -0.38 0.62 -5.53
N TRP A 82 -1.58 0.18 -5.97
CA TRP A 82 -1.72 -0.84 -7.00
C TRP A 82 -1.06 -0.47 -8.32
N ASN A 83 -0.47 -1.46 -8.98
CA ASN A 83 0.16 -1.29 -10.29
C ASN A 83 -0.84 -1.63 -11.40
N PRO A 84 -1.26 -0.66 -12.23
CA PRO A 84 -2.19 -0.93 -13.35
C PRO A 84 -1.57 -1.79 -14.45
N ASN A 85 -0.24 -1.96 -14.47
CA ASN A 85 0.47 -2.79 -15.44
C ASN A 85 0.82 -4.17 -14.87
N ASP A 86 0.44 -4.47 -13.63
CA ASP A 86 0.76 -5.74 -12.96
C ASP A 86 -0.49 -6.26 -12.21
N CYS A 87 -1.53 -6.47 -13.00
CA CYS A 87 -2.82 -7.02 -12.59
C CYS A 87 -3.38 -7.96 -13.65
N SER A 88 -4.35 -8.81 -13.26
CA SER A 88 -5.15 -9.58 -14.21
C SER A 88 -5.77 -8.69 -15.29
N ARG A 89 -5.99 -9.24 -16.49
CA ARG A 89 -6.72 -8.56 -17.58
C ARG A 89 -8.17 -8.20 -17.22
N ASN A 90 -8.76 -8.87 -16.22
CA ASN A 90 -10.11 -8.59 -15.74
C ASN A 90 -10.14 -7.56 -14.61
N VAL A 91 -8.98 -7.02 -14.23
CA VAL A 91 -8.82 -6.02 -13.20
C VAL A 91 -8.39 -4.70 -13.84
N TYR A 92 -8.91 -3.60 -13.30
CA TYR A 92 -8.36 -2.28 -13.56
C TYR A 92 -8.25 -1.49 -12.25
N ILE A 93 -7.32 -0.53 -12.21
CA ILE A 93 -7.15 0.36 -11.07
C ILE A 93 -7.97 1.62 -11.33
N LYS A 94 -8.86 1.99 -10.39
CA LYS A 94 -9.70 3.19 -10.51
C LYS A 94 -8.81 4.46 -10.60
N PRO A 95 -9.32 5.59 -11.14
CA PRO A 95 -8.54 6.83 -11.29
C PRO A 95 -7.87 7.33 -10.00
N ASN A 96 -8.44 7.05 -8.83
CA ASN A 96 -7.82 7.37 -7.54
C ASN A 96 -6.46 6.67 -7.29
N GLY A 97 -6.14 5.60 -8.03
CA GLY A 97 -4.89 4.85 -7.94
C GLY A 97 -4.78 3.88 -6.75
N PHE A 98 -5.72 3.91 -5.80
CA PHE A 98 -5.71 3.11 -4.58
C PHE A 98 -6.78 2.01 -4.56
N THR A 99 -7.77 2.08 -5.45
CA THR A 99 -8.85 1.10 -5.52
C THR A 99 -8.67 0.20 -6.73
N LEU A 100 -8.57 -1.10 -6.46
CA LEU A 100 -8.67 -2.14 -7.46
C LEU A 100 -10.16 -2.40 -7.76
N HIS A 101 -10.52 -2.53 -9.03
CA HIS A 101 -11.84 -2.98 -9.46
C HIS A 101 -11.71 -4.22 -10.35
N ARG A 102 -12.52 -5.23 -10.05
CA ARG A 102 -12.60 -6.46 -10.84
C ARG A 102 -13.88 -6.45 -11.68
N ASN A 103 -13.75 -6.63 -12.98
CA ASN A 103 -14.87 -6.77 -13.90
C ASN A 103 -15.70 -8.05 -13.60
N PRO A 104 -17.02 -8.06 -13.87
CA PRO A 104 -17.89 -9.18 -13.56
C PRO A 104 -17.71 -10.34 -14.56
N VAL A 105 -16.57 -11.01 -14.49
CA VAL A 105 -16.22 -12.18 -15.31
C VAL A 105 -16.49 -13.46 -14.51
N ALA A 106 -17.33 -14.34 -15.04
CA ALA A 106 -17.64 -15.62 -14.41
C ALA A 106 -16.46 -16.60 -14.52
N GLN A 107 -16.37 -17.56 -13.58
CA GLN A 107 -15.38 -18.65 -13.60
C GLN A 107 -13.94 -18.14 -13.75
N SER A 108 -13.59 -17.10 -13.02
CA SER A 108 -12.26 -16.50 -13.02
C SER A 108 -11.91 -16.00 -11.63
N THR A 109 -10.66 -16.20 -11.23
CA THR A 109 -10.06 -15.53 -10.08
C THR A 109 -8.94 -14.63 -10.58
N ASP A 110 -8.87 -13.43 -10.01
CA ASP A 110 -8.08 -12.33 -10.53
C ASP A 110 -7.38 -11.60 -9.39
N ALA A 111 -6.10 -11.29 -9.57
CA ALA A 111 -5.26 -10.63 -8.59
C ALA A 111 -4.54 -9.40 -9.18
N ALA A 112 -3.94 -8.60 -8.30
CA ALA A 112 -3.04 -7.51 -8.67
C ALA A 112 -1.94 -7.36 -7.62
N ARG A 113 -0.84 -6.72 -8.03
CA ARG A 113 0.28 -6.36 -7.15
C ARG A 113 0.41 -4.85 -6.98
N GLY A 114 1.09 -4.46 -5.91
CA GLY A 114 1.55 -3.09 -5.71
C GLY A 114 2.68 -2.74 -6.68
N LYS A 115 2.95 -1.44 -6.85
CA LYS A 115 4.01 -0.93 -7.75
C LYS A 115 5.42 -1.30 -7.32
N ILE A 116 5.66 -1.46 -6.02
CA ILE A 116 7.00 -1.63 -5.45
C ILE A 116 7.02 -2.86 -4.56
N GLY A 117 7.90 -3.81 -4.87
CA GLY A 117 8.20 -4.96 -4.01
C GLY A 117 9.15 -4.60 -2.87
N PHE A 118 9.02 -5.31 -1.75
CA PHE A 118 9.85 -5.11 -0.56
C PHE A 118 10.95 -6.16 -0.49
N ARG A 119 12.14 -5.77 0.01
CA ARG A 119 13.31 -6.66 0.16
C ARG A 119 13.93 -6.65 1.55
N GLN A 120 13.67 -5.61 2.32
CA GLN A 120 14.29 -5.36 3.63
C GLN A 120 13.40 -4.43 4.44
N GLY A 121 13.55 -4.44 5.76
CA GLY A 121 12.80 -3.61 6.68
C GLY A 121 11.37 -4.09 6.90
N ARG A 122 10.67 -3.35 7.77
CA ARG A 122 9.28 -3.60 8.13
C ARG A 122 8.33 -2.64 7.43
N HIS A 123 7.27 -3.19 6.83
CA HIS A 123 6.28 -2.45 6.05
C HIS A 123 4.88 -2.79 6.52
N SER A 124 3.97 -1.83 6.42
CA SER A 124 2.56 -2.07 6.69
C SER A 124 1.67 -1.26 5.75
N TRP A 125 0.55 -1.86 5.33
CA TRP A 125 -0.47 -1.20 4.53
C TRP A 125 -1.87 -1.64 5.00
N GLU A 126 -2.87 -0.81 4.71
CA GLU A 126 -4.27 -1.12 5.03
C GLU A 126 -5.00 -1.60 3.77
N VAL A 127 -5.78 -2.66 3.91
CA VAL A 127 -6.69 -3.19 2.89
C VAL A 127 -8.13 -3.05 3.39
N ILE A 128 -8.99 -2.57 2.51
CA ILE A 128 -10.44 -2.48 2.71
C ILE A 128 -11.09 -3.17 1.52
N TRP A 129 -12.04 -4.06 1.80
CA TRP A 129 -12.90 -4.66 0.79
C TRP A 129 -14.22 -3.91 0.71
N GLU A 130 -14.48 -3.25 -0.43
CA GLU A 130 -15.74 -2.56 -0.72
C GLU A 130 -16.77 -3.57 -1.23
N GLY A 131 -17.81 -3.83 -0.43
CA GLY A 131 -18.87 -4.79 -0.75
C GLY A 131 -18.61 -6.21 -0.23
N PRO A 132 -19.46 -7.18 -0.61
CA PRO A 132 -19.34 -8.56 -0.14
C PRO A 132 -18.08 -9.23 -0.69
N LEU A 133 -17.46 -10.10 0.11
CA LEU A 133 -16.26 -10.86 -0.29
C LEU A 133 -16.50 -11.80 -1.47
N GLY A 134 -17.74 -12.29 -1.64
CA GLY A 134 -18.05 -13.36 -2.59
C GLY A 134 -17.66 -14.73 -2.04
N THR A 135 -17.30 -15.66 -2.94
CA THR A 135 -16.94 -17.04 -2.59
C THR A 135 -15.49 -17.17 -2.15
N VAL A 136 -14.60 -16.36 -2.72
CA VAL A 136 -13.16 -16.38 -2.43
C VAL A 136 -12.63 -14.95 -2.37
N ALA A 137 -12.01 -14.60 -1.25
CA ALA A 137 -11.37 -13.30 -1.06
C ALA A 137 -10.09 -13.48 -0.25
N VAL A 138 -8.94 -13.23 -0.88
CA VAL A 138 -7.63 -13.48 -0.27
C VAL A 138 -6.80 -12.21 -0.32
N ILE A 139 -6.15 -11.88 0.80
CA ILE A 139 -5.19 -10.79 0.91
C ILE A 139 -3.82 -11.35 1.34
N GLY A 140 -2.73 -10.69 0.98
CA GLY A 140 -1.40 -11.15 1.38
C GLY A 140 -0.30 -10.57 0.50
N ILE A 141 0.71 -11.38 0.21
CA ILE A 141 1.89 -11.00 -0.58
C ILE A 141 2.19 -12.03 -1.67
N SER A 142 2.96 -11.61 -2.67
CA SER A 142 3.49 -12.50 -3.69
C SER A 142 4.86 -12.01 -4.18
N THR A 143 5.60 -12.93 -4.77
CA THR A 143 6.74 -12.61 -5.63
C THR A 143 6.22 -12.09 -6.99
N LYS A 144 7.14 -11.67 -7.87
CA LYS A 144 6.76 -11.22 -9.22
C LYS A 144 6.38 -12.41 -10.12
N GLU A 145 6.78 -13.62 -9.74
CA GLU A 145 6.58 -14.87 -10.47
C GLU A 145 5.17 -15.45 -10.28
N ALA A 146 4.48 -15.08 -9.20
CA ALA A 146 3.12 -15.56 -8.93
C ALA A 146 2.14 -15.19 -10.07
N VAL A 147 1.26 -16.13 -10.40
CA VAL A 147 0.20 -15.93 -11.39
C VAL A 147 -0.85 -14.93 -10.89
N LEU A 148 -1.35 -14.08 -11.78
CA LEU A 148 -2.36 -13.06 -11.44
C LEU A 148 -3.78 -13.40 -11.89
N GLN A 149 -3.96 -14.50 -12.61
CA GLN A 149 -5.27 -14.91 -13.09
C GLN A 149 -5.31 -16.44 -13.22
N CYS A 150 -6.44 -17.04 -12.86
CA CYS A 150 -6.72 -18.44 -13.14
C CYS A 150 -8.21 -18.67 -13.43
N HIS A 151 -8.51 -19.81 -14.04
CA HIS A 151 -9.89 -20.25 -14.26
C HIS A 151 -10.52 -20.77 -12.96
N GLY A 152 -11.82 -20.53 -12.79
CA GLY A 152 -12.60 -20.95 -11.63
C GLY A 152 -12.52 -19.99 -10.44
N TYR A 153 -13.27 -20.31 -9.39
CA TYR A 153 -13.27 -19.58 -8.11
C TYR A 153 -12.36 -20.31 -7.13
N VAL A 154 -11.08 -19.94 -7.09
CA VAL A 154 -10.07 -20.62 -6.28
C VAL A 154 -9.25 -19.59 -5.52
N ALA A 155 -8.69 -19.97 -4.38
CA ALA A 155 -7.82 -19.08 -3.62
C ALA A 155 -6.45 -18.96 -4.31
N LEU A 156 -6.34 -18.02 -5.25
CA LEU A 156 -5.16 -17.86 -6.10
C LEU A 156 -3.90 -17.49 -5.29
N LEU A 157 -4.04 -16.55 -4.36
CA LEU A 157 -2.94 -16.16 -3.48
C LEU A 157 -2.71 -17.27 -2.44
N GLY A 158 -1.51 -17.85 -2.42
CA GLY A 158 -1.18 -19.03 -1.62
C GLY A 158 -1.36 -20.36 -2.35
N SER A 159 -1.78 -20.35 -3.62
CA SER A 159 -1.94 -21.59 -4.41
C SER A 159 -0.61 -22.20 -4.90
N ASP A 160 0.48 -21.46 -4.78
CA ASP A 160 1.84 -21.83 -5.19
C ASP A 160 2.87 -21.40 -4.13
N ASP A 161 4.14 -21.73 -4.38
CA ASP A 161 5.29 -21.34 -3.55
C ASP A 161 5.69 -19.86 -3.74
N GLN A 162 5.03 -19.14 -4.65
CA GLN A 162 5.31 -17.75 -4.99
C GLN A 162 4.42 -16.75 -4.24
N SER A 163 3.48 -17.23 -3.42
CA SER A 163 2.52 -16.35 -2.75
C SER A 163 2.09 -16.87 -1.37
N TRP A 164 1.69 -15.93 -0.50
CA TRP A 164 1.17 -16.19 0.84
C TRP A 164 -0.11 -15.38 1.03
N GLY A 165 -1.17 -16.06 1.45
CA GLY A 165 -2.50 -15.47 1.53
C GLY A 165 -3.23 -15.77 2.83
N TRP A 166 -4.14 -14.86 3.20
CA TRP A 166 -5.18 -15.08 4.19
C TRP A 166 -6.53 -15.01 3.48
N ASN A 167 -7.22 -16.15 3.40
CA ASN A 167 -8.58 -16.25 2.89
C ASN A 167 -9.57 -15.73 3.95
N LEU A 168 -10.18 -14.58 3.66
CA LEU A 168 -11.09 -13.86 4.54
C LEU A 168 -12.48 -14.51 4.64
N VAL A 169 -12.84 -15.39 3.71
CA VAL A 169 -14.13 -16.09 3.70
C VAL A 169 -14.11 -17.26 4.69
N GLU A 170 -13.01 -18.02 4.67
CA GLU A 170 -12.81 -19.25 5.45
C GLU A 170 -11.97 -19.04 6.71
N ASN A 171 -11.37 -17.84 6.89
CA ASN A 171 -10.42 -17.55 7.96
C ASN A 171 -9.24 -18.53 7.95
N MET A 172 -8.62 -18.72 6.78
CA MET A 172 -7.57 -19.72 6.57
C MET A 172 -6.33 -19.09 5.95
N LEU A 173 -5.14 -19.43 6.48
CA LEU A 173 -3.86 -19.07 5.88
C LEU A 173 -3.50 -20.08 4.78
N LEU A 174 -2.91 -19.58 3.69
CA LEU A 174 -2.65 -20.35 2.47
C LEU A 174 -1.23 -20.09 1.97
N HIS A 175 -0.54 -21.17 1.60
CA HIS A 175 0.75 -21.15 0.93
C HIS A 175 1.05 -22.51 0.29
N ASN A 176 1.72 -22.52 -0.86
CA ASN A 176 2.15 -23.73 -1.55
C ASN A 176 1.00 -24.70 -1.90
N GLY A 177 -0.20 -24.15 -2.14
CA GLY A 177 -1.40 -24.94 -2.42
C GLY A 177 -2.08 -25.53 -1.19
N ASP A 178 -1.49 -25.36 -0.01
CA ASP A 178 -1.93 -25.98 1.24
C ASP A 178 -2.52 -24.97 2.23
N ALA A 179 -3.48 -25.46 3.02
CA ALA A 179 -4.00 -24.78 4.19
C ALA A 179 -2.98 -24.80 5.33
N GLN A 180 -2.50 -23.63 5.74
CA GLN A 180 -1.52 -23.46 6.82
C GLN A 180 -2.18 -23.37 8.21
N GLY A 181 -3.51 -23.33 8.26
CA GLY A 181 -4.29 -23.31 9.50
C GLY A 181 -5.26 -22.12 9.59
N ASN A 182 -6.08 -22.14 10.64
CA ASN A 182 -7.06 -21.09 10.88
C ASN A 182 -6.39 -19.81 11.37
N TYR A 183 -6.89 -18.66 10.92
CA TYR A 183 -6.45 -17.35 11.39
C TYR A 183 -7.63 -16.36 11.44
N PRO A 184 -7.82 -15.64 12.55
CA PRO A 184 -7.01 -15.69 13.78
C PRO A 184 -7.21 -16.98 14.60
N LEU A 185 -6.22 -17.33 15.42
CA LEU A 185 -6.25 -18.50 16.32
C LEU A 185 -7.17 -18.23 17.53
N LEU A 186 -8.47 -18.07 17.26
CA LEU A 186 -9.52 -17.81 18.24
C LEU A 186 -10.60 -18.89 18.13
N ASN A 187 -11.29 -19.16 19.23
CA ASN A 187 -12.50 -19.97 19.16
C ASN A 187 -13.63 -19.13 18.53
N ASN A 188 -14.23 -19.61 17.44
CA ASN A 188 -15.19 -18.88 16.61
C ASN A 188 -14.69 -17.49 16.16
N PRO A 189 -13.64 -17.44 15.31
CA PRO A 189 -13.07 -16.17 14.87
C PRO A 189 -14.13 -15.35 14.11
N PRO A 190 -14.25 -14.03 14.36
CA PRO A 190 -15.20 -13.20 13.64
C PRO A 190 -14.87 -13.22 12.14
N LYS A 191 -15.91 -13.29 11.31
CA LYS A 191 -15.75 -13.10 9.87
C LYS A 191 -15.49 -11.62 9.56
N TYR A 192 -14.84 -11.37 8.44
CA TYR A 192 -14.70 -10.02 7.90
C TYR A 192 -16.08 -9.39 7.69
N GLN A 193 -16.23 -8.13 8.10
CA GLN A 193 -17.39 -7.30 7.83
C GLN A 193 -17.04 -6.25 6.78
N VAL A 194 -18.02 -5.93 5.93
CA VAL A 194 -17.83 -4.98 4.84
C VAL A 194 -17.36 -3.62 5.37
N GLY A 195 -16.28 -3.09 4.79
CA GLY A 195 -15.69 -1.82 5.19
C GLY A 195 -14.64 -1.91 6.31
N GLU A 196 -14.40 -3.09 6.88
CA GLU A 196 -13.35 -3.26 7.88
C GLU A 196 -11.95 -3.02 7.30
N ARG A 197 -11.08 -2.43 8.11
CA ARG A 197 -9.68 -2.18 7.77
C ARG A 197 -8.82 -3.30 8.33
N ILE A 198 -8.17 -4.04 7.44
CA ILE A 198 -7.13 -4.99 7.81
C ILE A 198 -5.79 -4.34 7.51
N ARG A 199 -4.94 -4.22 8.53
CA ARG A 199 -3.54 -3.88 8.35
C ARG A 199 -2.77 -5.17 8.05
N VAL A 200 -2.08 -5.19 6.93
CA VAL A 200 -1.08 -6.22 6.59
C VAL A 200 0.28 -5.70 7.00
N ILE A 201 1.08 -6.54 7.65
CA ILE A 201 2.41 -6.20 8.18
C ILE A 201 3.39 -7.23 7.65
N LEU A 202 4.35 -6.78 6.83
CA LEU A 202 5.44 -7.59 6.32
C LEU A 202 6.73 -7.15 7.00
N ASP A 203 7.35 -8.08 7.74
CA ASP A 203 8.69 -7.91 8.27
C ASP A 203 9.67 -8.71 7.41
N CYS A 204 10.43 -8.03 6.56
CA CYS A 204 11.43 -8.66 5.70
C CYS A 204 12.70 -9.05 6.47
N ASP A 205 12.93 -8.48 7.65
CA ASP A 205 14.13 -8.77 8.43
C ASP A 205 13.90 -10.03 9.28
N ASP A 206 12.70 -10.18 9.84
CA ASP A 206 12.28 -11.37 10.60
C ASP A 206 11.59 -12.45 9.74
N ASN A 207 11.37 -12.18 8.44
CA ASN A 207 10.66 -13.05 7.50
C ASN A 207 9.24 -13.43 7.95
N THR A 208 8.46 -12.45 8.43
CA THR A 208 7.10 -12.68 8.91
C THR A 208 6.06 -11.89 8.12
N LEU A 209 4.90 -12.50 7.93
CA LEU A 209 3.68 -11.84 7.47
C LEU A 209 2.63 -11.95 8.58
N SER A 210 2.08 -10.81 8.99
CA SER A 210 1.05 -10.75 10.02
C SER A 210 -0.06 -9.80 9.62
N PHE A 211 -1.21 -9.96 10.29
CA PHE A 211 -2.42 -9.19 10.03
C PHE A 211 -2.92 -8.60 11.34
N GLU A 212 -3.50 -7.41 11.27
CA GLU A 212 -4.11 -6.75 12.41
C GLU A 212 -5.44 -6.16 11.96
N LYS A 213 -6.51 -6.49 12.69
CA LYS A 213 -7.79 -5.84 12.54
C LYS A 213 -7.83 -4.67 13.51
N LYS A 214 -7.91 -3.44 12.99
CA LYS A 214 -8.11 -2.28 13.85
C LYS A 214 -9.54 -2.30 14.38
N GLN A 215 -9.68 -2.21 15.70
CA GLN A 215 -10.96 -1.95 16.37
C GLN A 215 -11.42 -0.51 16.13
#